data_AF-A0A1V4D967-F1
#
_entry.id   AF-A0A1V4D967-F1
#
_cell.length_a   1.000
_cell.length_b   1.000
_cell.length_c   1.000
_cell.angle_alpha   90.00
_cell.angle_beta   90.00
_cell.angle_gamma   90.00
#
_symmetry.space_group_name_H-M   'P 1'
#
loop_
_entity.id
_entity.type
_entity.pdbx_description
1 polymer ?
#
loop_
_entity_poly.entity_id
_entity_poly.type
_entity_poly.pdbx_seq_one_letter_code
_entity_poly.pdbx_strand_id
1 'polypeptide(L)'
;MVRSSPPGPPGYDYFRSLVAATGTAPDVRYRTRSYETVRSLVARGLGYSVLNQRPATSQTYGGGEIAELELRDGSPPLEVRIASVRGMRQTARAQAVMGLLREVAAGRRGSGP
;
A
#
# COMPACT_ATOMS: atom_id res chain seq x y z
N MET A 1 -22.50 17.48 11.63
CA MET A 1 -22.28 17.96 10.25
C MET A 1 -20.97 17.37 9.74
N VAL A 2 -21.00 16.20 9.12
CA VAL A 2 -19.79 15.56 8.55
C VAL A 2 -19.57 16.15 7.15
N ARG A 3 -18.56 16.99 7.02
CA ARG A 3 -18.13 17.53 5.72
C ARG A 3 -17.61 16.35 4.88
N SER A 4 -18.25 16.05 3.75
CA SER A 4 -17.74 15.05 2.81
C SER A 4 -16.37 15.51 2.31
N SER A 5 -15.32 14.80 2.71
CA SER A 5 -13.99 14.99 2.12
C SER A 5 -14.01 14.43 0.70
N PRO A 6 -13.26 15.03 -0.25
CA PRO A 6 -13.13 14.50 -1.60
C PRO A 6 -12.62 13.05 -1.57
N PRO A 7 -12.96 12.23 -2.59
CA PRO A 7 -12.50 10.85 -2.65
C PRO A 7 -10.97 10.82 -2.58
N GLY A 8 -10.46 9.97 -1.68
CA GLY A 8 -9.03 9.82 -1.48
C GLY A 8 -8.33 9.17 -2.67
N PRO A 9 -7.00 9.20 -2.72
CA PRO A 9 -6.24 8.46 -3.72
C PRO A 9 -6.54 6.95 -3.65
N PRO A 10 -6.26 6.17 -4.71
CA PRO A 10 -6.43 4.71 -4.70
C PRO A 10 -5.79 4.07 -3.46
N GLY A 11 -6.55 3.24 -2.75
CA GLY A 11 -6.12 2.61 -1.49
C GLY A 11 -6.40 3.42 -0.22
N TYR A 12 -6.81 4.70 -0.32
CA TYR A 12 -7.14 5.50 0.86
C TYR A 12 -8.28 4.90 1.69
N ASP A 13 -9.37 4.50 1.04
CA ASP A 13 -10.50 3.88 1.74
C ASP A 13 -10.13 2.53 2.35
N TYR A 14 -9.20 1.79 1.72
CA TYR A 14 -8.65 0.57 2.28
C TYR A 14 -7.94 0.84 3.61
N PHE A 15 -6.95 1.74 3.64
CA PHE A 15 -6.23 2.06 4.89
C PHE A 15 -7.15 2.68 5.95
N ARG A 16 -8.13 3.49 5.54
CA ARG A 16 -9.15 4.03 6.47
C ARG A 16 -10.00 2.92 7.07
N SER A 17 -10.35 1.90 6.28
CA SER A 17 -11.11 0.73 6.75
C SER A 17 -10.32 -0.09 7.77
N LEU A 18 -9.00 -0.24 7.59
CA LEU A 18 -8.13 -0.91 8.56
C LEU A 18 -8.14 -0.21 9.91
N VAL A 19 -8.00 1.11 9.91
CA VAL A 19 -8.02 1.87 11.17
C VAL A 19 -9.42 1.86 11.78
N ALA A 20 -10.46 2.05 10.98
CA ALA A 20 -11.84 2.03 11.48
C ALA A 20 -12.23 0.70 12.13
N ALA A 21 -11.71 -0.43 11.63
CA ALA A 21 -11.93 -1.75 12.21
C ALA A 21 -11.42 -1.89 13.66
N THR A 22 -10.48 -1.03 14.09
CA THR A 22 -9.97 -1.01 15.47
C THR A 22 -10.90 -0.26 16.44
N GLY A 23 -12.03 0.28 15.97
CA GLY A 23 -12.91 1.15 16.77
C GLY A 23 -12.34 2.54 17.07
N THR A 24 -11.15 2.85 16.54
CA THR A 24 -10.44 4.10 16.79
C THR A 24 -10.54 5.05 15.60
N ALA A 25 -10.76 6.34 15.85
CA ALA A 25 -10.62 7.38 14.84
C ALA A 25 -9.16 7.88 14.82
N PRO A 26 -8.45 7.87 13.67
CA PRO A 26 -7.07 8.34 13.63
C PRO A 26 -6.98 9.86 13.79
N ASP A 27 -6.07 10.32 14.66
CA ASP A 27 -5.60 11.71 14.71
C ASP A 27 -4.59 11.96 13.57
N VAL A 28 -5.09 12.40 12.41
CA VAL A 28 -4.25 12.58 11.21
C VAL A 28 -3.49 13.90 11.26
N ARG A 29 -2.25 13.85 11.77
CA ARG A 29 -1.35 15.01 11.89
C ARG A 29 -0.69 15.44 10.58
N TYR A 30 -0.38 14.48 9.71
CA TYR A 30 0.33 14.72 8.46
C TYR A 30 -0.34 13.97 7.30
N ARG A 31 -0.33 14.59 6.11
CA ARG A 31 -0.79 13.97 4.86
C ARG A 31 0.22 14.25 3.75
N THR A 32 0.65 13.20 3.07
CA THR A 32 1.55 13.31 1.91
C THR A 32 1.28 12.15 0.95
N ARG A 33 1.62 12.35 -0.34
CA ARG A 33 1.54 11.31 -1.37
C ARG A 33 2.87 10.57 -1.56
N SER A 34 3.95 11.07 -0.95
CA SER A 34 5.28 10.48 -1.08
C SER A 34 5.49 9.39 -0.03
N TYR A 35 5.73 8.17 -0.50
CA TYR A 35 6.05 7.02 0.34
C TYR A 35 7.24 7.30 1.27
N GLU A 36 8.35 7.79 0.71
CA GLU A 36 9.57 8.07 1.49
C GLU A 36 9.41 9.23 2.47
N THR A 37 8.55 10.21 2.15
CA THR A 37 8.24 11.27 3.11
C THR A 37 7.50 10.70 4.32
N VAL A 38 6.55 9.77 4.13
CA VAL A 38 5.91 9.08 5.25
C VAL A 38 6.95 8.34 6.10
N ARG A 39 7.81 7.54 5.47
CA ARG A 39 8.86 6.79 6.18
C ARG A 39 9.78 7.70 6.99
N SER A 40 10.22 8.81 6.39
CA SER A 40 11.10 9.77 7.07
C SER A 40 10.42 10.49 8.25
N LEU A 41 9.12 10.75 8.19
CA LEU A 41 8.37 11.30 9.32
C LEU A 41 8.26 10.29 10.46
N VAL A 42 8.00 9.01 10.15
CA VAL A 42 7.95 7.92 11.14
C VAL A 42 9.31 7.72 11.80
N ALA A 43 10.39 7.67 11.02
CA ALA A 43 11.76 7.53 11.54
C ALA A 43 12.19 8.68 12.46
N ARG A 44 11.56 9.86 12.32
CA ARG A 44 11.77 11.03 13.20
C ARG A 44 10.87 11.03 14.43
N GLY A 45 10.09 9.97 14.66
CA GLY A 45 9.19 9.86 15.82
C GLY A 45 7.91 10.68 15.73
N LEU A 46 7.53 11.16 14.54
CA LEU A 46 6.35 12.02 14.36
C LEU A 46 5.03 11.25 14.26
N GLY A 47 5.05 9.94 14.47
CA GLY A 47 3.89 9.06 14.49
C GLY A 47 4.18 7.70 13.89
N TYR A 48 3.12 7.02 13.46
CA TYR A 48 3.16 5.75 12.76
C TYR A 48 2.36 5.84 11.45
N SER A 49 2.52 4.85 10.58
CA SER A 49 1.73 4.75 9.35
C SER A 49 1.49 3.29 8.99
N VAL A 50 0.39 3.03 8.28
CA VAL A 50 0.10 1.72 7.68
C VAL A 50 0.42 1.81 6.20
N LEU A 51 1.31 0.95 5.73
CA LEU A 51 1.82 0.93 4.36
C LEU A 51 1.69 -0.48 3.79
N ASN A 52 1.46 -0.59 2.48
CA ASN A 52 1.40 -1.88 1.77
C ASN A 52 2.72 -2.26 1.09
N GLN A 53 3.66 -1.33 0.96
CA GLN A 53 4.97 -1.56 0.37
C GLN A 53 5.98 -1.93 1.45
N ARG A 54 6.74 -2.99 1.18
CA ARG A 54 7.81 -3.51 2.04
C ARG A 54 9.16 -3.47 1.29
N PRO A 55 9.93 -2.36 1.40
CA PRO A 55 11.26 -2.25 0.83
C PRO A 55 12.21 -3.23 1.52
N ALA A 56 13.28 -3.63 0.84
CA ALA A 56 14.29 -4.53 1.43
C ALA A 56 15.11 -3.88 2.56
N THR A 57 14.98 -2.57 2.78
CA THR A 57 15.76 -1.81 3.75
C THR A 57 14.85 -1.05 4.71
N SER A 58 15.18 -1.07 5.99
CA SER A 58 14.56 -0.27 7.05
C SER A 58 15.01 1.20 7.03
N GLN A 59 16.13 1.52 6.36
CA GLN A 59 16.65 2.88 6.28
C GLN A 59 15.78 3.75 5.36
N THR A 60 15.52 4.96 5.83
CA THR A 60 14.77 6.01 5.13
C THR A 60 15.71 6.97 4.45
N TYR A 61 15.23 7.69 3.43
CA TYR A 61 16.05 8.72 2.78
C TYR A 61 16.46 9.87 3.71
N GLY A 62 15.72 10.08 4.80
CA GLY A 62 16.07 11.01 5.86
C GLY A 62 17.20 10.52 6.79
N GLY A 63 17.78 9.34 6.55
CA GLY A 63 18.89 8.78 7.33
C GLY A 63 18.49 8.07 8.64
N GLY A 64 17.20 8.02 8.96
CA GLY A 64 16.69 7.26 10.11
C GLY A 64 16.21 5.86 9.70
N GLU A 65 15.90 5.03 10.69
CA GLU A 65 15.37 3.67 10.49
C GLU A 65 13.91 3.57 10.96
N ILE A 66 13.17 2.61 10.39
CA ILE A 66 11.81 2.26 10.82
C ILE A 66 11.73 0.78 11.19
N ALA A 67 10.88 0.46 12.16
CA ALA A 67 10.46 -0.91 12.43
C ALA A 67 9.19 -1.22 11.63
N GLU A 68 9.17 -2.38 10.97
CA GLU A 68 7.98 -2.89 10.29
C GLU A 68 7.25 -3.86 11.21
N LEU A 69 5.93 -3.65 11.39
CA LEU A 69 5.08 -4.50 12.21
C LEU A 69 3.95 -5.08 11.37
N GLU A 70 3.72 -6.38 11.52
CA GLU A 70 2.59 -7.04 10.88
C GLU A 70 1.30 -6.79 11.66
N LEU A 71 0.22 -6.50 10.91
CA LEU A 71 -1.10 -6.37 11.50
C LEU A 71 -1.63 -7.78 11.83
N ARG A 72 -2.01 -7.99 13.09
CA ARG A 72 -2.48 -9.30 13.59
C ARG A 72 -3.87 -9.66 13.09
N ASP A 73 -4.68 -8.65 12.78
CA ASP A 73 -6.04 -8.84 12.27
C ASP A 73 -5.98 -9.11 10.77
N GLY A 74 -6.57 -10.24 10.34
CA GLY A 74 -6.57 -10.73 8.97
C GLY A 74 -7.40 -9.86 8.02
N SER A 75 -6.93 -8.64 7.78
CA SER A 75 -7.55 -7.73 6.83
C SER A 75 -7.52 -8.31 5.42
N PRO A 76 -8.55 -8.05 4.59
CA PRO A 76 -8.55 -8.51 3.20
C PRO A 76 -7.28 -8.06 2.49
N PRO A 77 -6.59 -8.94 1.76
CA PRO A 77 -5.37 -8.54 1.05
C PRO A 77 -5.70 -7.48 0.00
N LEU A 78 -4.82 -6.49 -0.13
CA LEU A 78 -4.90 -5.54 -1.24
C LEU A 78 -4.39 -6.22 -2.52
N GLU A 79 -5.32 -6.72 -3.32
CA GLU A 79 -4.99 -7.47 -4.53
C GLU A 79 -4.56 -6.58 -5.70
N VAL A 80 -3.48 -6.97 -6.39
CA VAL A 80 -3.09 -6.39 -7.66
C VAL A 80 -3.64 -7.25 -8.79
N ARG A 81 -4.44 -6.65 -9.67
CA ARG A 81 -5.11 -7.34 -10.79
C ARG A 81 -4.71 -6.69 -12.12
N ILE A 82 -4.65 -7.49 -13.18
CA ILE A 82 -4.52 -7.00 -14.55
C ILE A 82 -5.93 -6.71 -15.09
N ALA A 83 -6.17 -5.49 -15.55
CA ALA A 83 -7.44 -5.09 -16.16
C ALA A 83 -7.30 -4.97 -17.68
N SER A 84 -8.33 -5.39 -18.41
CA SER A 84 -8.42 -5.26 -19.87
C SER A 84 -9.86 -5.01 -20.31
N VAL A 85 -10.06 -4.27 -21.39
CA VAL A 85 -11.40 -4.00 -21.94
C VAL A 85 -12.02 -5.29 -22.47
N ARG A 86 -13.26 -5.58 -22.02
CA ARG A 86 -14.02 -6.75 -22.47
C ARG A 86 -14.24 -6.68 -23.99
N GLY A 87 -13.99 -7.79 -24.68
CA GLY A 87 -14.18 -7.89 -26.13
C GLY A 87 -13.02 -7.33 -26.98
N MET A 88 -12.03 -6.64 -26.37
CA MET A 88 -10.83 -6.25 -27.08
C MET A 88 -9.82 -7.40 -27.10
N ARG A 89 -9.45 -7.83 -28.32
CA ARG A 89 -8.34 -8.76 -28.52
C ARG A 89 -7.03 -8.06 -28.17
N GLN A 90 -6.33 -8.59 -27.17
CA GLN A 90 -5.03 -8.07 -26.79
C GLN A 90 -4.00 -8.32 -27.89
N THR A 91 -3.08 -7.37 -28.07
CA THR A 91 -1.95 -7.54 -28.99
C THR A 91 -1.00 -8.63 -28.48
N ALA A 92 -0.16 -9.18 -29.36
CA ALA A 92 0.85 -10.16 -28.96
C ALA A 92 1.79 -9.60 -27.86
N ARG A 93 2.16 -8.32 -27.96
CA ARG A 93 2.98 -7.64 -26.95
C ARG A 93 2.27 -7.53 -25.60
N ALA A 94 0.98 -7.16 -25.60
CA ALA A 94 0.20 -7.09 -24.38
C ALA A 94 0.09 -8.46 -23.70
N GLN A 95 -0.18 -9.52 -24.47
CA GLN A 95 -0.22 -10.89 -23.95
C GLN A 95 1.13 -11.31 -23.34
N ALA A 96 2.25 -10.99 -23.99
CA ALA A 96 3.59 -11.27 -23.46
C ALA A 96 3.85 -10.56 -22.13
N VAL A 97 3.51 -9.27 -22.02
CA VAL A 97 3.63 -8.52 -20.76
C VAL A 97 2.72 -9.09 -19.67
N MET A 98 1.48 -9.44 -20.01
CA MET A 98 0.55 -10.08 -19.06
C MET A 98 1.05 -11.44 -18.56
N GLY A 99 1.73 -12.21 -19.42
CA GLY A 99 2.41 -13.44 -19.02
C GLY A 99 3.51 -13.17 -18.00
N LEU A 100 4.45 -12.28 -18.33
CA LEU A 100 5.57 -11.91 -17.46
C LEU A 100 5.10 -11.38 -16.09
N LEU A 101 4.09 -10.52 -16.07
CA LEU A 101 3.54 -9.98 -14.81
C LEU A 101 2.97 -11.08 -13.90
N ARG A 102 2.36 -12.13 -14.47
CA ARG A 102 1.84 -13.27 -13.68
C ARG A 102 2.98 -14.10 -13.08
N GLU A 103 4.07 -14.31 -13.83
CA GLU A 103 5.25 -15.02 -13.34
C GLU A 103 5.93 -14.25 -12.19
N VAL A 104 6.15 -12.94 -12.37
CA VAL A 104 6.72 -12.08 -11.33
C VAL A 104 5.83 -12.05 -10.08
N ALA A 105 4.51 -11.96 -10.25
CA ALA A 105 3.57 -11.98 -9.13
C ALA A 105 3.56 -13.33 -8.39
N ALA A 106 3.74 -14.45 -9.10
CA ALA A 106 3.85 -15.77 -8.48
C ALA A 106 5.13 -15.91 -7.64
N GLY A 107 6.26 -15.39 -8.10
CA GLY A 107 7.54 -15.42 -7.37
C GLY A 107 7.54 -14.57 -6.09
N ARG A 108 6.73 -13.52 -6.03
CA ARG A 108 6.62 -12.64 -4.85
C ARG A 108 5.82 -13.23 -3.69
N ARG A 109 5.11 -14.35 -3.88
CA ARG A 109 4.39 -15.06 -2.81
C ARG A 109 5.30 -15.85 -1.86
N GLY A 110 6.61 -15.90 -2.12
CA GLY A 110 7.58 -16.74 -1.39
C GLY A 110 8.50 -16.03 -0.38
N SER A 111 8.26 -14.75 -0.03
CA SER A 111 8.99 -14.10 1.06
C SER A 111 8.04 -13.66 2.16
N GLY A 112 7.62 -14.62 2.98
CA GLY A 112 7.30 -14.39 4.38
C GLY A 112 8.25 -15.24 5.23
N PRO A 113 8.74 -14.74 6.37
CA PRO A 113 9.23 -15.63 7.44
C PRO A 113 8.11 -16.52 7.98
#